data_AF-A0A6A5S4Z3-F1
#
_entry.id   AF-A0A6A5S4Z3-F1
#
_cell.length_a   1.000
_cell.length_b   1.000
_cell.length_c   1.000
_cell.angle_alpha   90.00
_cell.angle_beta   90.00
_cell.angle_gamma   90.00
#
_symmetry.space_group_name_H-M   'P 1'
#
loop_
_entity.id
_entity.type
_entity.pdbx_description
1 polymer ?
#
loop_
_entity_poly.entity_id
_entity_poly.type
_entity_poly.pdbx_seq_one_letter_code
_entity_poly.pdbx_strand_id
1 'polypeptide(L)'
;MALNVHPRNLLLVNLLRVAFLVTLNVEKCEQLVKRVFPDYYDSPQHAWVIRIAIGKVKNNCGQWKCRAINEMEKYVTKALERDPGRAIANTTNPDLLRTLFLQRFNTDDFNTIFAFALPAINWVDTAQLKKSGEAMSKGIWWARTIFTNLAAHVKISFDVAANTTDYNPTLTREGVVKVFNQILNNDVVRKHRPEISDFITKDHFLYKNNRSKAEKKTKFDANRTNLIGCELPPGASWVAGEHYDNVDSMGSVFS
;
A
#
# COMPACT_ATOMS: atom_id res chain seq x y z
N MET A 1 13.82 -27.99 -2.18
CA MET A 1 13.65 -27.73 -0.74
C MET A 1 12.81 -26.48 -0.56
N ALA A 2 11.58 -26.58 -0.06
CA ALA A 2 10.80 -25.39 0.28
C ALA A 2 11.40 -24.76 1.53
N LEU A 3 12.00 -23.57 1.39
CA LEU A 3 12.44 -22.77 2.54
C LEU A 3 11.23 -22.54 3.44
N ASN A 4 11.24 -23.12 4.64
CA ASN A 4 10.23 -22.88 5.66
C ASN A 4 10.29 -21.40 6.06
N VAL A 5 9.46 -20.58 5.41
CA VAL A 5 9.37 -19.15 5.71
C VAL A 5 8.77 -18.99 7.11
N HIS A 6 9.54 -18.37 8.01
CA HIS A 6 9.09 -18.06 9.37
C HIS A 6 7.72 -17.34 9.35
N PRO A 7 6.73 -17.72 10.19
CA PRO A 7 5.39 -17.11 10.18
C PRO A 7 5.39 -15.59 10.29
N ARG A 8 6.29 -15.01 11.11
CA ARG A 8 6.48 -13.56 11.21
C ARG A 8 6.92 -12.89 9.89
N ASN A 9 7.64 -13.60 9.01
CA ASN A 9 7.97 -13.08 7.68
C ASN A 9 6.76 -13.03 6.75
N LEU A 10 5.82 -13.97 6.89
CA LEU A 10 4.58 -13.94 6.13
C LEU A 10 3.69 -12.79 6.61
N LEU A 11 3.57 -12.63 7.93
CA LEU A 11 2.89 -11.49 8.56
C LEU A 11 3.50 -10.16 8.13
N LEU A 12 4.83 -10.03 8.13
CA LEU A 12 5.54 -8.84 7.64
C LEU A 12 5.12 -8.51 6.21
N VAL A 13 5.19 -9.49 5.29
CA VAL A 13 4.80 -9.29 3.89
C VAL A 13 3.34 -8.88 3.76
N ASN A 14 2.48 -9.42 4.62
CA ASN A 14 1.06 -9.12 4.58
C ASN A 14 0.79 -7.68 5.04
N LEU A 15 1.30 -7.28 6.20
CA LEU A 15 1.19 -5.89 6.68
C LEU A 15 1.85 -4.91 5.70
N LEU A 16 2.96 -5.31 5.09
CA LEU A 16 3.69 -4.50 4.11
C LEU A 16 2.83 -4.14 2.89
N ARG A 17 1.88 -4.97 2.46
CA ARG A 17 1.03 -4.68 1.29
C ARG A 17 0.19 -3.44 1.51
N VAL A 18 -0.52 -3.36 2.64
CA VAL A 18 -1.37 -2.22 2.97
C VAL A 18 -0.50 -1.03 3.36
N ALA A 19 0.53 -1.23 4.19
CA ALA A 19 1.42 -0.16 4.60
C ALA A 19 2.14 0.49 3.41
N PHE A 20 2.60 -0.30 2.43
CA PHE A 20 3.23 0.26 1.24
C PHE A 20 2.22 0.99 0.36
N LEU A 21 0.99 0.50 0.24
CA LEU A 21 -0.06 1.22 -0.48
C LEU A 21 -0.35 2.60 0.14
N VAL A 22 -0.36 2.67 1.46
CA VAL A 22 -0.66 3.89 2.23
C VAL A 22 0.53 4.84 2.29
N THR A 23 1.77 4.32 2.33
CA THR A 23 2.99 5.14 2.44
C THR A 23 3.65 5.47 1.11
N LEU A 24 3.53 4.62 0.09
CA LEU A 24 4.33 4.63 -1.14
C LEU A 24 5.85 4.88 -0.90
N ASN A 25 6.33 4.58 0.31
CA ASN A 25 7.65 4.95 0.79
C ASN A 25 8.28 3.75 1.49
N VAL A 26 9.39 3.28 0.93
CA VAL A 26 10.08 2.08 1.39
C VAL A 26 10.66 2.27 2.80
N GLU A 27 11.25 3.43 3.09
CA GLU A 27 11.87 3.74 4.37
C GLU A 27 10.83 3.75 5.49
N LYS A 28 9.64 4.30 5.24
CA LYS A 28 8.50 4.22 6.18
C LYS A 28 8.05 2.79 6.40
N CYS A 29 8.06 1.95 5.37
CA CYS A 29 7.74 0.53 5.48
C CYS A 29 8.78 -0.26 6.28
N GLU A 30 10.05 0.16 6.33
CA GLU A 30 11.09 -0.51 7.13
C GLU A 30 10.79 -0.45 8.63
N GLN A 31 10.05 0.57 9.09
CA GLN A 31 9.62 0.68 10.47
C GLN A 31 8.69 -0.46 10.92
N LEU A 32 8.02 -1.14 9.97
CA LEU A 32 7.24 -2.35 10.28
C LEU A 32 8.12 -3.48 10.82
N VAL A 33 9.39 -3.54 10.43
CA VAL A 33 10.30 -4.60 10.89
C VAL A 33 10.47 -4.54 12.40
N LYS A 34 10.60 -3.34 12.98
CA LYS A 34 10.68 -3.15 14.44
C LYS A 34 9.43 -3.66 15.16
N ARG A 35 8.25 -3.54 14.53
CA ARG A 35 6.97 -3.97 15.10
C ARG A 35 6.74 -5.48 14.98
N VAL A 36 7.20 -6.10 13.90
CA VAL A 36 7.02 -7.55 13.67
C VAL A 36 8.11 -8.37 14.38
N PHE A 37 9.29 -7.77 14.59
CA PHE A 37 10.45 -8.41 15.19
C PHE A 37 11.03 -7.60 16.39
N PRO A 38 10.21 -7.23 17.39
CA PRO A 38 10.66 -6.39 18.50
C PRO A 38 11.79 -7.07 19.29
N ASP A 39 11.63 -8.37 19.56
CA ASP A 39 12.57 -9.21 20.32
C ASP A 39 14.00 -9.22 19.74
N TYR A 40 14.15 -8.91 18.46
CA TYR A 40 15.42 -8.97 17.73
C TYR A 40 16.06 -7.60 17.49
N TYR A 41 15.36 -6.51 17.82
CA TYR A 41 15.83 -5.16 17.49
C TYR A 41 16.95 -4.69 18.42
N ASP A 42 16.82 -5.00 19.71
CA ASP A 42 17.78 -4.58 20.75
C ASP A 42 18.82 -5.67 21.09
N SER A 43 18.83 -6.78 20.34
CA SER A 43 19.73 -7.93 20.53
C SER A 43 20.81 -7.99 19.43
N PRO A 44 22.05 -7.53 19.68
CA PRO A 44 23.11 -7.49 18.66
C PRO A 44 23.38 -8.83 17.97
N GLN A 45 23.30 -9.93 18.72
CA GLN A 45 23.46 -11.31 18.24
C GLN A 45 22.40 -11.74 17.21
N HIS A 46 21.28 -11.01 17.14
CA HIS A 46 20.18 -11.27 16.21
C HIS A 46 19.98 -10.16 15.17
N ALA A 47 20.93 -9.22 15.05
CA ALA A 47 20.88 -8.15 14.06
C ALA A 47 20.71 -8.65 12.61
N TRP A 48 21.17 -9.88 12.32
CA TRP A 48 20.98 -10.53 11.02
C TRP A 48 19.50 -10.74 10.67
N VAL A 49 18.63 -11.01 11.65
CA VAL A 49 17.18 -11.19 11.44
C VAL A 49 16.56 -9.89 10.93
N ILE A 50 16.91 -8.77 11.59
CA ILE A 50 16.45 -7.42 11.21
C ILE A 50 16.96 -7.06 9.81
N ARG A 51 18.24 -7.32 9.51
CA ARG A 51 18.80 -7.08 8.16
C ARG A 51 18.08 -7.86 7.08
N ILE A 52 17.78 -9.14 7.30
CA ILE A 52 17.01 -9.95 6.34
C ILE A 52 15.60 -9.40 6.15
N ALA A 53 14.91 -9.04 7.25
CA ALA A 53 13.56 -8.49 7.19
C ALA A 53 13.51 -7.14 6.44
N ILE A 54 14.45 -6.23 6.71
CA ILE A 54 14.61 -4.97 5.98
C ILE A 54 14.91 -5.23 4.50
N GLY A 55 15.83 -6.15 4.19
CA GLY A 55 16.15 -6.53 2.82
C GLY A 55 14.92 -7.05 2.06
N LYS A 56 14.05 -7.79 2.76
CA LYS A 56 12.79 -8.29 2.20
C LYS A 56 11.76 -7.18 1.96
N VAL A 57 11.65 -6.20 2.88
CA VAL A 57 10.83 -5.00 2.69
C VAL A 57 11.30 -4.23 1.45
N LYS A 58 12.59 -3.92 1.36
CA LYS A 58 13.18 -3.19 0.22
C LYS A 58 12.94 -3.89 -1.10
N ASN A 59 13.21 -5.21 -1.16
CA ASN A 59 13.03 -5.98 -2.37
C ASN A 59 11.55 -6.03 -2.80
N ASN A 60 10.64 -6.32 -1.88
CA ASN A 60 9.21 -6.38 -2.19
C ASN A 60 8.67 -5.03 -2.66
N CYS A 61 8.89 -3.96 -1.90
CA CYS A 61 8.40 -2.63 -2.28
C CYS A 61 9.03 -2.15 -3.60
N GLY A 62 10.32 -2.41 -3.81
CA GLY A 62 11.01 -2.12 -5.07
C GLY A 62 10.37 -2.85 -6.25
N GLN A 63 10.16 -4.16 -6.14
CA GLN A 63 9.50 -4.96 -7.17
C GLN A 63 8.07 -4.51 -7.42
N TRP A 64 7.29 -4.24 -6.38
CA TRP A 64 5.90 -3.81 -6.50
C TRP A 64 5.79 -2.44 -7.18
N LYS A 65 6.67 -1.51 -6.83
CA LYS A 65 6.77 -0.21 -7.51
C LYS A 65 7.08 -0.37 -9.00
N CYS A 66 8.14 -1.11 -9.34
CA CYS A 66 8.53 -1.31 -10.73
C CYS A 66 7.43 -1.98 -11.55
N ARG A 67 6.75 -2.99 -10.98
CA ARG A 67 5.61 -3.65 -11.62
C ARG A 67 4.44 -2.68 -11.80
N ALA A 68 4.08 -1.90 -10.80
CA ALA A 68 2.99 -0.93 -10.90
C ALA A 68 3.25 0.11 -12.00
N ILE A 69 4.48 0.62 -12.12
CA ILE A 69 4.85 1.54 -13.19
C ILE A 69 4.72 0.87 -14.57
N ASN A 70 5.28 -0.34 -14.73
CA ASN A 70 5.21 -1.07 -16.00
C ASN A 70 3.77 -1.43 -16.41
N GLU A 71 2.93 -1.84 -15.46
CA GLU A 71 1.52 -2.11 -15.73
C GLU A 71 0.73 -0.82 -16.01
N MET A 72 1.10 0.30 -15.38
CA MET A 72 0.50 1.59 -15.71
C MET A 72 0.89 2.07 -17.11
N GLU A 73 2.14 1.86 -17.55
CA GLU A 73 2.57 2.13 -18.93
C GLU A 73 1.69 1.37 -19.93
N LYS A 74 1.49 0.07 -19.70
CA LYS A 74 0.60 -0.76 -20.54
C LYS A 74 -0.85 -0.27 -20.50
N TYR A 75 -1.33 0.13 -19.33
CA TYR A 75 -2.68 0.70 -19.17
C TYR A 75 -2.84 1.97 -19.98
N VAL A 76 -1.90 2.92 -19.89
CA VAL A 76 -1.95 4.19 -20.62
C VAL A 76 -1.86 3.97 -22.12
N THR A 77 -1.01 3.06 -22.60
CA THR A 77 -0.97 2.68 -24.03
C THR A 77 -2.35 2.23 -24.52
N LYS A 78 -2.99 1.30 -23.80
CA LYS A 78 -4.34 0.83 -24.15
C LYS A 78 -5.39 1.93 -24.04
N ALA A 79 -5.25 2.84 -23.07
CA ALA A 79 -6.17 3.96 -22.89
C ALA A 79 -6.11 4.93 -24.08
N LEU A 80 -4.90 5.19 -24.61
CA LEU A 80 -4.68 6.02 -25.80
C LEU A 80 -5.22 5.35 -27.07
N GLU A 81 -5.04 4.04 -27.22
CA GLU A 81 -5.62 3.27 -28.36
C GLU A 81 -7.15 3.29 -28.33
N ARG A 82 -7.75 3.27 -27.14
CA ARG A 82 -9.21 3.28 -26.90
C ARG A 82 -9.75 4.68 -26.62
N ASP A 83 -9.16 5.70 -27.24
CA ASP A 83 -9.56 7.11 -27.07
C ASP A 83 -10.15 7.68 -28.37
N PRO A 84 -11.41 7.34 -28.70
CA PRO A 84 -12.02 7.73 -29.99
C PRO A 84 -12.10 9.24 -30.18
N GLY A 85 -12.23 10.01 -29.09
CA GLY A 85 -12.20 11.48 -29.12
C GLY A 85 -10.79 12.09 -29.03
N ARG A 86 -9.75 11.26 -28.89
CA ARG A 86 -8.35 11.67 -28.67
C ARG A 86 -8.18 12.67 -27.52
N ALA A 87 -9.11 12.68 -26.57
CA ALA A 87 -9.11 13.63 -25.45
C ALA A 87 -7.89 13.44 -24.54
N ILE A 88 -7.52 12.20 -24.24
CA ILE A 88 -6.30 11.87 -23.49
C ILE A 88 -5.09 12.17 -24.37
N ALA A 89 -5.08 11.70 -25.62
CA ALA A 89 -3.93 11.85 -26.51
C ALA A 89 -3.53 13.33 -26.68
N ASN A 90 -4.51 14.22 -26.89
CA ASN A 90 -4.28 15.63 -27.17
C ASN A 90 -4.04 16.48 -25.91
N THR A 91 -4.29 15.95 -24.70
CA THR A 91 -4.14 16.73 -23.46
C THR A 91 -2.72 16.62 -22.93
N THR A 92 -2.05 17.75 -22.76
CA THR A 92 -0.73 17.84 -22.10
C THR A 92 -0.82 18.40 -20.67
N ASN A 93 -1.98 18.95 -20.28
CA ASN A 93 -2.21 19.48 -18.93
C ASN A 93 -2.39 18.32 -17.90
N PRO A 94 -1.55 18.22 -16.86
CA PRO A 94 -1.63 17.16 -15.85
C PRO A 94 -2.96 17.10 -15.09
N ASP A 95 -3.59 18.23 -14.76
CA ASP A 95 -4.83 18.27 -13.99
C ASP A 95 -6.03 17.79 -14.81
N LEU A 96 -6.05 18.14 -16.09
CA LEU A 96 -7.06 17.63 -17.01
C LEU A 96 -6.86 16.13 -17.27
N LEU A 97 -5.61 15.66 -17.43
CA LEU A 97 -5.30 14.24 -17.54
C LEU A 97 -5.77 13.46 -16.31
N ARG A 98 -5.51 13.96 -15.09
CA ARG A 98 -6.01 13.34 -13.85
C ARG A 98 -7.53 13.18 -13.88
N THR A 99 -8.26 14.19 -14.35
CA THR A 99 -9.72 14.17 -14.48
C THR A 99 -10.20 13.16 -15.52
N LEU A 100 -9.55 13.08 -16.67
CA LEU A 100 -9.86 12.10 -17.73
C LEU A 100 -9.61 10.66 -17.26
N PHE A 101 -8.49 10.41 -16.58
CA PHE A 101 -8.22 9.11 -15.99
C PHE A 101 -9.15 8.79 -14.81
N LEU A 102 -9.61 9.81 -14.08
CA LEU A 102 -10.57 9.64 -12.99
C LEU A 102 -11.93 9.11 -13.49
N GLN A 103 -12.37 9.57 -14.66
CA GLN A 103 -13.61 9.10 -15.31
C GLN A 103 -13.50 7.65 -15.79
N ARG A 104 -12.29 7.18 -16.06
CA ARG A 104 -11.99 5.81 -16.51
C ARG A 104 -11.58 4.86 -15.39
N PHE A 105 -11.45 5.37 -14.16
CA PHE A 105 -11.04 4.56 -13.02
C PHE A 105 -12.04 3.42 -12.76
N ASN A 106 -11.51 2.22 -12.61
CA ASN A 106 -12.23 1.10 -12.01
C ASN A 106 -11.28 0.29 -11.14
N THR A 107 -11.85 -0.46 -10.21
CA THR A 107 -11.10 -1.23 -9.22
C THR A 107 -10.34 -2.41 -9.83
N ASP A 108 -10.77 -2.94 -10.97
CA ASP A 108 -10.12 -4.09 -11.63
C ASP A 108 -8.81 -3.69 -12.32
N ASP A 109 -8.80 -2.56 -13.02
CA ASP A 109 -7.59 -1.95 -13.57
C ASP A 109 -6.64 -1.55 -12.44
N PHE A 110 -7.18 -0.99 -11.35
CA PHE A 110 -6.40 -0.71 -10.15
C PHE A 110 -5.75 -1.98 -9.59
N ASN A 111 -6.49 -3.09 -9.48
CA ASN A 111 -5.97 -4.37 -9.00
C ASN A 111 -4.95 -4.99 -9.96
N THR A 112 -5.04 -4.70 -11.25
CA THR A 112 -4.05 -5.14 -12.24
C THR A 112 -2.73 -4.38 -12.04
N ILE A 113 -2.80 -3.06 -11.89
CA ILE A 113 -1.63 -2.20 -11.72
C ILE A 113 -1.00 -2.39 -10.33
N PHE A 114 -1.81 -2.35 -9.27
CA PHE A 114 -1.39 -2.50 -7.88
C PHE A 114 -1.66 -3.91 -7.36
N ALA A 115 -1.30 -4.93 -8.15
CA ALA A 115 -1.56 -6.35 -7.86
C ALA A 115 -1.04 -6.83 -6.49
N PHE A 116 -0.07 -6.13 -5.91
CA PHE A 116 0.40 -6.43 -4.56
C PHE A 116 -0.65 -6.16 -3.47
N ALA A 117 -1.62 -5.28 -3.69
CA ALA A 117 -2.65 -4.91 -2.72
C ALA A 117 -3.86 -5.86 -2.74
N LEU A 118 -4.18 -6.45 -3.90
CA LEU A 118 -5.33 -7.35 -4.11
C LEU A 118 -5.43 -8.50 -3.09
N PRO A 119 -4.34 -9.19 -2.68
CA PRO A 119 -4.43 -10.26 -1.68
C PRO A 119 -4.77 -9.75 -0.27
N ALA A 120 -4.51 -8.47 0.01
CA ALA A 120 -4.62 -7.88 1.34
C ALA A 120 -5.98 -7.22 1.58
N ILE A 121 -6.51 -6.54 0.56
CA ILE A 121 -7.66 -5.64 0.69
C ILE A 121 -8.90 -6.25 0.06
N ASN A 122 -10.03 -6.20 0.77
CA ASN A 122 -11.35 -6.40 0.20
C ASN A 122 -11.90 -5.04 -0.27
N TRP A 123 -11.79 -4.77 -1.57
CA TRP A 123 -12.23 -3.50 -2.14
C TRP A 123 -13.75 -3.31 -2.16
N VAL A 124 -14.52 -4.41 -2.20
CA VAL A 124 -15.99 -4.35 -2.14
C VAL A 124 -16.42 -3.82 -0.78
N ASP A 125 -15.88 -4.41 0.29
CA ASP A 125 -16.21 -3.98 1.66
C ASP A 125 -15.56 -2.63 2.00
N THR A 126 -14.35 -2.36 1.50
CA THR A 126 -13.68 -1.06 1.68
C THR A 126 -14.53 0.07 1.10
N ALA A 127 -15.22 -0.15 -0.02
CA ALA A 127 -16.12 0.85 -0.59
C ALA A 127 -17.33 1.18 0.32
N GLN A 128 -17.67 0.29 1.26
CA GLN A 128 -18.76 0.48 2.22
C GLN A 128 -18.33 1.23 3.48
N LEU A 129 -17.02 1.46 3.72
CA LEU A 129 -16.49 2.22 4.86
C LEU A 129 -16.74 3.74 4.81
N LYS A 130 -17.72 4.17 4.00
CA LYS A 130 -18.07 5.57 3.83
C LYS A 130 -18.77 6.09 5.09
N LYS A 131 -18.30 7.20 5.66
CA LYS A 131 -18.99 7.87 6.79
C LYS A 131 -20.21 8.63 6.28
N SER A 132 -21.15 8.91 7.19
CA SER A 132 -22.35 9.69 6.86
C SER A 132 -21.96 11.04 6.24
N GLY A 133 -22.55 11.37 5.08
CA GLY A 133 -22.28 12.60 4.35
C GLY A 133 -21.06 12.57 3.41
N GLU A 134 -20.19 11.56 3.46
CA GLU A 134 -19.06 11.46 2.53
C GLU A 134 -19.54 11.00 1.14
N ALA A 135 -18.92 11.44 0.04
CA ALA A 135 -19.24 10.93 -1.28
C ALA A 135 -18.69 9.51 -1.51
N MET A 136 -17.59 9.16 -0.84
CA MET A 136 -16.79 7.97 -1.09
C MET A 136 -15.97 7.59 0.15
N SER A 137 -15.77 6.30 0.38
CA SER A 137 -14.83 5.80 1.42
C SER A 137 -13.41 6.30 1.15
N LYS A 138 -12.68 6.68 2.21
CA LYS A 138 -11.32 7.22 2.11
C LYS A 138 -10.33 6.27 1.45
N GLY A 139 -10.43 4.96 1.68
CA GLY A 139 -9.59 3.95 1.01
C GLY A 139 -9.77 3.90 -0.52
N ILE A 140 -11.02 3.99 -1.01
CA ILE A 140 -11.29 4.07 -2.47
C ILE A 140 -10.83 5.42 -3.04
N TRP A 141 -11.06 6.52 -2.33
CA TRP A 141 -10.55 7.83 -2.75
C TRP A 141 -9.02 7.83 -2.90
N TRP A 142 -8.32 7.18 -1.96
CA TRP A 142 -6.88 7.02 -2.01
C TRP A 142 -6.44 6.21 -3.24
N ALA A 143 -7.06 5.06 -3.49
CA ALA A 143 -6.79 4.21 -4.65
C ALA A 143 -6.97 4.98 -5.97
N ARG A 144 -8.05 5.77 -6.08
CA ARG A 144 -8.29 6.66 -7.23
C ARG A 144 -7.19 7.69 -7.38
N THR A 145 -6.81 8.34 -6.29
CA THR A 145 -5.83 9.43 -6.29
C THR A 145 -4.46 8.94 -6.74
N ILE A 146 -3.96 7.83 -6.21
CA ILE A 146 -2.65 7.31 -6.62
C ILE A 146 -2.66 6.83 -8.08
N PHE A 147 -3.79 6.24 -8.51
CA PHE A 147 -3.97 5.74 -9.87
C PHE A 147 -3.92 6.88 -10.89
N THR A 148 -4.73 7.92 -10.71
CA THR A 148 -4.85 9.01 -11.67
C THR A 148 -3.58 9.86 -11.73
N ASN A 149 -2.92 10.06 -10.59
CA ASN A 149 -1.62 10.72 -10.56
C ASN A 149 -0.58 9.92 -11.36
N LEU A 150 -0.45 8.61 -11.09
CA LEU A 150 0.52 7.79 -11.80
C LEU A 150 0.22 7.72 -13.30
N ALA A 151 -1.05 7.55 -13.69
CA ALA A 151 -1.47 7.51 -15.09
C ALA A 151 -1.17 8.82 -15.84
N ALA A 152 -1.49 9.97 -15.24
CA ALA A 152 -1.20 11.28 -15.83
C ALA A 152 0.30 11.49 -16.05
N HIS A 153 1.12 11.16 -15.06
CA HIS A 153 2.59 11.29 -15.19
C HIS A 153 3.17 10.32 -16.22
N VAL A 154 2.67 9.08 -16.29
CA VAL A 154 3.07 8.12 -17.34
C VAL A 154 2.72 8.65 -18.72
N LYS A 155 1.51 9.19 -18.92
CA LYS A 155 1.10 9.79 -20.20
C LYS A 155 2.05 10.91 -20.60
N ILE A 156 2.31 11.85 -19.71
CA ILE A 156 3.23 12.98 -19.99
C ILE A 156 4.63 12.46 -20.34
N SER A 157 5.08 11.37 -19.71
CA SER A 157 6.37 10.77 -20.06
C SER A 157 6.42 10.19 -21.47
N PHE A 158 5.29 9.69 -21.98
CA PHE A 158 5.18 9.29 -23.38
C PHE A 158 5.19 10.51 -24.32
N ASP A 159 4.54 11.61 -23.94
CA ASP A 159 4.57 12.84 -24.73
C ASP A 159 5.98 13.41 -24.87
N VAL A 160 6.74 13.43 -23.77
CA VAL A 160 8.15 13.84 -23.77
C VAL A 160 8.98 12.90 -24.65
N ALA A 161 8.79 11.58 -24.54
CA ALA A 161 9.50 10.62 -25.38
C ALA A 161 9.14 10.72 -26.88
N ALA A 162 7.92 11.15 -27.20
CA ALA A 162 7.43 11.38 -28.55
C ALA A 162 7.75 12.79 -29.09
N ASN A 163 8.42 13.64 -28.32
CA ASN A 163 8.68 15.06 -28.63
C ASN A 163 7.40 15.90 -28.88
N THR A 164 6.27 15.52 -28.29
CA THR A 164 5.02 16.31 -28.34
C THR A 164 4.91 17.29 -27.17
N THR A 165 5.82 17.20 -26.19
CA THR A 165 5.98 18.13 -25.07
C THR A 165 7.47 18.37 -24.83
N ASP A 166 7.83 19.57 -24.38
CA ASP A 166 9.22 19.95 -24.11
C ASP A 166 9.88 18.99 -23.11
N TYR A 167 11.15 18.67 -23.39
CA TYR A 167 11.92 17.80 -22.53
C TYR A 167 12.07 18.40 -21.12
N ASN A 168 11.65 17.64 -20.12
CA ASN A 168 11.90 17.93 -18.72
C ASN A 168 12.29 16.64 -18.00
N PRO A 169 13.46 16.58 -17.33
CA PRO A 169 13.92 15.36 -16.67
C PRO A 169 12.95 14.84 -15.59
N THR A 170 12.13 15.71 -15.00
CA THR A 170 11.09 15.33 -14.02
C THR A 170 9.86 14.68 -14.67
N LEU A 171 9.71 14.81 -15.98
CA LEU A 171 8.61 14.27 -16.79
C LEU A 171 9.03 13.04 -17.60
N THR A 172 10.21 12.48 -17.37
CA THR A 172 10.69 11.25 -18.01
C THR A 172 10.27 10.00 -17.24
N ARG A 173 10.58 8.80 -17.75
CA ARG A 173 10.43 7.53 -17.01
C ARG A 173 11.13 7.57 -15.64
N GLU A 174 12.32 8.17 -15.56
CA GLU A 174 13.02 8.36 -14.27
C GLU A 174 12.27 9.34 -13.36
N GLY A 175 11.66 10.36 -13.95
CA GLY A 175 10.70 11.24 -13.30
C GLY A 175 9.51 10.49 -12.71
N VAL A 176 8.89 9.58 -13.45
CA VAL A 176 7.76 8.74 -12.96
C VAL A 176 8.15 7.91 -11.74
N VAL A 177 9.36 7.34 -11.73
CA VAL A 177 9.88 6.59 -10.57
C VAL A 177 10.02 7.49 -9.34
N LYS A 178 10.48 8.73 -9.52
CA LYS A 178 10.58 9.72 -8.44
C LYS A 178 9.19 10.16 -7.97
N VAL A 179 8.27 10.43 -8.89
CA VAL A 179 6.89 10.83 -8.60
C VAL A 179 6.17 9.79 -7.76
N PHE A 180 6.31 8.49 -8.06
CA PHE A 180 5.68 7.42 -7.27
C PHE A 180 5.96 7.55 -5.76
N ASN A 181 7.20 7.90 -5.40
CA ASN A 181 7.60 8.10 -4.01
C ASN A 181 7.15 9.47 -3.44
N GLN A 182 6.87 10.45 -4.31
CA GLN A 182 6.57 11.83 -3.97
C GLN A 182 5.08 12.17 -4.02
N ILE A 183 4.20 11.24 -4.41
CA ILE A 183 2.73 11.46 -4.38
C ILE A 183 2.29 11.99 -3.00
N LEU A 184 2.92 11.51 -1.92
CA LEU A 184 2.67 11.95 -0.55
C LEU A 184 3.28 13.30 -0.15
N ASN A 185 4.12 13.91 -0.99
CA ASN A 185 4.69 15.21 -0.70
C ASN A 185 3.68 16.34 -0.97
N ASN A 186 2.58 16.06 -1.67
CA ASN A 186 1.48 17.00 -1.79
C ASN A 186 0.76 17.14 -0.44
N ASP A 187 0.63 18.37 0.05
CA ASP A 187 0.08 18.66 1.38
C ASP A 187 -1.36 18.15 1.57
N VAL A 188 -2.19 18.22 0.54
CA VAL A 188 -3.59 17.74 0.60
C VAL A 188 -3.60 16.22 0.69
N VAL A 189 -2.80 15.55 -0.14
CA VAL A 189 -2.68 14.08 -0.16
C VAL A 189 -2.10 13.57 1.16
N ARG A 190 -1.13 14.29 1.75
CA ARG A 190 -0.56 13.99 3.07
C ARG A 190 -1.59 14.15 4.18
N LYS A 191 -2.34 15.26 4.17
CA LYS A 191 -3.37 15.56 5.19
C LYS A 191 -4.51 14.55 5.17
N HIS A 192 -4.94 14.10 4.00
CA HIS A 192 -6.04 13.17 3.82
C HIS A 192 -5.58 11.73 3.61
N ARG A 193 -4.32 11.43 3.93
CA ARG A 193 -3.76 10.09 3.82
C ARG A 193 -4.62 9.09 4.62
N PRO A 194 -4.95 7.93 4.05
CA PRO A 194 -5.73 6.94 4.76
C PRO A 194 -4.92 6.30 5.87
N GLU A 195 -5.62 5.78 6.86
CA GLU A 195 -5.09 4.88 7.86
C GLU A 195 -5.33 3.43 7.44
N ILE A 196 -4.80 2.46 8.19
CA ILE A 196 -5.06 1.05 7.91
C ILE A 196 -6.56 0.73 8.11
N SER A 197 -7.21 1.39 9.08
CA SER A 197 -8.64 1.29 9.37
C SER A 197 -9.55 1.75 8.22
N ASP A 198 -9.03 2.54 7.29
CA ASP A 198 -9.74 2.97 6.08
C ASP A 198 -9.80 1.86 5.00
N PHE A 199 -9.28 0.66 5.29
CA PHE A 199 -9.31 -0.51 4.41
C PHE A 199 -9.84 -1.74 5.15
N ILE A 200 -10.74 -2.49 4.50
CA ILE A 200 -11.11 -3.83 4.97
C ILE A 200 -10.06 -4.82 4.51
N THR A 201 -9.37 -5.44 5.46
CA THR A 201 -8.40 -6.51 5.17
C THR A 201 -9.10 -7.86 5.08
N LYS A 202 -8.72 -8.71 4.13
CA LYS A 202 -9.31 -10.07 4.00
C LYS A 202 -8.95 -10.94 5.22
N ASP A 203 -9.92 -11.55 5.91
CA ASP A 203 -9.68 -12.35 7.13
C ASP A 203 -8.64 -13.49 6.99
N HIS A 204 -8.62 -14.12 5.82
CA HIS A 204 -7.66 -15.18 5.47
C HIS A 204 -6.20 -14.72 5.44
N PHE A 205 -5.98 -13.41 5.32
CA PHE A 205 -4.68 -12.76 5.17
C PHE A 205 -3.96 -12.56 6.50
N LEU A 206 -4.70 -12.34 7.60
CA LEU A 206 -4.13 -12.16 8.94
C LEU A 206 -4.11 -13.48 9.72
N TYR A 207 -5.15 -14.32 9.60
CA TYR A 207 -5.38 -15.41 10.57
C TYR A 207 -5.33 -16.85 10.00
N LYS A 208 -6.01 -17.16 8.89
CA LYS A 208 -6.28 -18.58 8.53
C LYS A 208 -5.05 -19.37 8.06
N ASN A 209 -4.10 -18.74 7.36
CA ASN A 209 -2.86 -19.39 6.93
C ASN A 209 -1.80 -19.55 8.05
N ASN A 210 -1.92 -18.76 9.13
CA ASN A 210 -1.07 -18.91 10.31
C ASN A 210 -1.62 -20.00 11.24
N ARG A 211 -2.94 -20.12 11.34
CA ARG A 211 -3.63 -21.13 12.16
C ARG A 211 -3.43 -22.56 11.66
N SER A 212 -3.55 -22.83 10.36
CA SER A 212 -3.36 -24.17 9.79
C SER A 212 -1.92 -24.72 9.93
N LYS A 213 -0.94 -23.84 10.14
CA LYS A 213 0.45 -24.20 10.46
C LYS A 213 0.72 -24.27 11.97
N ALA A 214 0.06 -23.45 12.77
CA ALA A 214 0.13 -23.48 14.24
C ALA A 214 -0.51 -24.76 14.83
N GLU A 215 -1.60 -25.25 14.25
CA GLU A 215 -2.28 -26.47 14.69
C GLU A 215 -1.44 -27.75 14.45
N LYS A 216 -0.36 -27.68 13.65
CA LYS A 216 0.48 -28.84 13.28
C LYS A 216 1.81 -28.95 14.05
N LYS A 217 1.79 -28.69 15.36
CA LYS A 217 2.92 -28.77 16.32
C LYS A 217 3.61 -27.42 16.55
N THR A 218 3.11 -26.64 17.49
CA THR A 218 3.85 -25.94 18.56
C THR A 218 2.88 -25.00 19.29
N LYS A 219 3.15 -24.72 20.57
CA LYS A 219 2.40 -23.79 21.44
C LYS A 219 2.43 -22.35 20.91
N PHE A 220 1.82 -22.09 19.75
CA PHE A 220 1.62 -20.74 19.24
C PHE A 220 0.32 -20.20 19.83
N ASP A 221 0.45 -19.27 20.77
CA ASP A 221 -0.64 -18.54 21.39
C ASP A 221 -0.93 -17.28 20.54
N ALA A 222 -2.07 -17.27 19.86
CA ALA A 222 -2.52 -16.14 19.05
C ALA A 222 -2.76 -14.86 19.87
N ASN A 223 -2.94 -14.99 21.19
CA ASN A 223 -3.12 -13.86 22.10
C ASN A 223 -1.78 -13.21 22.52
N ARG A 224 -0.63 -13.84 22.25
CA ARG A 224 0.69 -13.23 22.46
C ARG A 224 1.09 -12.24 21.37
N THR A 225 0.42 -12.26 20.23
CA THR A 225 0.62 -11.29 19.15
C THR A 225 -0.46 -10.22 19.25
N ASN A 226 -0.24 -9.21 20.09
CA ASN A 226 -1.00 -7.95 20.15
C ASN A 226 -0.89 -7.18 18.83
N LEU A 227 -1.45 -7.74 17.76
CA LEU A 227 -1.55 -7.09 16.46
C LEU A 227 -3.02 -7.15 16.05
N ILE A 228 -3.62 -5.96 16.15
CA ILE A 228 -4.92 -5.55 15.60
C ILE A 228 -6.08 -5.75 16.60
N GLY A 229 -6.63 -4.60 17.02
CA GLY A 229 -7.63 -4.48 18.06
C GLY A 229 -9.00 -5.02 17.68
N CYS A 230 -9.63 -5.63 18.67
CA CYS A 230 -11.06 -5.61 18.93
C CYS A 230 -11.21 -5.35 20.43
N GLU A 231 -12.02 -4.36 20.82
CA GLU A 231 -12.36 -4.13 22.23
C GLU A 231 -12.97 -5.41 22.86
N LEU A 232 -12.72 -5.61 24.16
CA LEU A 232 -13.42 -6.65 24.91
C LEU A 232 -14.90 -6.26 25.09
N PRO A 233 -15.84 -7.20 24.94
CA PRO A 233 -17.26 -6.93 25.15
C PRO A 233 -17.55 -6.52 26.60
N PRO A 234 -18.67 -5.81 26.86
CA PRO A 234 -19.03 -5.36 28.20
C PRO A 234 -19.07 -6.54 29.19
N GLY A 235 -18.23 -6.48 30.24
CA GLY A 235 -18.17 -7.48 31.32
C GLY A 235 -16.88 -8.32 31.41
N ALA A 236 -15.93 -8.19 30.48
CA ALA A 236 -14.63 -8.87 30.58
C ALA A 236 -13.54 -7.96 31.19
N SER A 237 -12.73 -8.51 32.10
CA SER A 237 -11.59 -7.81 32.71
C SER A 237 -10.26 -8.48 32.35
N TRP A 238 -9.25 -7.66 32.08
CA TRP A 238 -7.87 -8.10 31.86
C TRP A 238 -7.21 -8.56 33.16
N VAL A 239 -6.43 -9.64 33.11
CA VAL A 239 -5.51 -10.04 34.19
C VAL A 239 -4.08 -9.70 33.77
N ALA A 240 -3.32 -9.12 34.70
CA ALA A 240 -2.10 -8.38 34.44
C ALA A 240 -0.87 -9.22 34.03
N GLY A 241 -0.10 -8.64 33.10
CA GLY A 241 1.35 -8.85 32.88
C GLY A 241 1.71 -9.29 31.46
N GLU A 242 2.01 -8.45 30.48
CA GLU A 242 2.24 -7.01 30.39
C GLU A 242 1.82 -6.54 28.98
N HIS A 243 1.18 -5.38 28.92
CA HIS A 243 0.63 -4.76 27.71
C HIS A 243 1.49 -3.58 27.28
N TYR A 244 1.66 -3.34 25.97
CA TYR A 244 2.21 -2.07 25.46
C TYR A 244 1.45 -1.54 24.23
N ASP A 245 0.89 -0.35 24.47
CA ASP A 245 0.46 0.77 23.64
C ASP A 245 -0.23 0.54 22.29
N ASN A 246 -1.51 0.92 22.34
CA ASN A 246 -2.44 1.14 21.25
C ASN A 246 -1.80 1.92 20.09
N VAL A 247 -1.95 1.34 18.91
CA VAL A 247 -1.57 1.93 17.61
C VAL A 247 -2.36 3.23 17.33
N ASP A 248 -3.46 3.49 18.06
CA ASP A 248 -4.26 4.72 17.95
C ASP A 248 -3.54 5.99 18.43
N SER A 249 -2.44 5.85 19.19
CA SER A 249 -1.56 6.97 19.52
C SER A 249 -0.76 7.50 18.31
N MET A 250 -0.76 6.78 17.17
CA MET A 250 -0.09 7.20 15.94
C MET A 250 -0.68 8.47 15.30
N GLY A 251 -1.90 8.89 15.65
CA GLY A 251 -2.49 10.14 15.12
C GLY A 251 -1.80 11.43 15.61
N SER A 252 -1.07 11.37 16.72
CA SER A 252 -0.47 12.56 17.37
C SER A 252 1.02 12.76 17.10
N VAL A 253 1.69 11.81 16.44
CA VAL A 253 3.15 11.84 16.18
C VAL A 253 3.47 12.12 14.70
N PHE A 254 2.44 12.28 13.86
CA PHE A 254 2.58 12.69 12.45
C PHE A 254 2.22 14.16 12.19
N SER A 255 2.06 14.98 13.23
CA SER A 255 2.04 16.45 13.16
C SER A 255 3.45 17.02 13.31
#